data_AF-A0A6I5N8S8-F1
#
_entry.id   AF-A0A6I5N8S8-F1
#
_cell.length_a   1.000
_cell.length_b   1.000
_cell.length_c   1.000
_cell.angle_alpha   90.00
_cell.angle_beta   90.00
_cell.angle_gamma   90.00
#
_symmetry.space_group_name_H-M   'P 1'
#
loop_
_entity.id
_entity.type
_entity.pdbx_description
1 polymer ?
#
loop_
_entity_poly.entity_id
_entity_poly.type
_entity_poly.pdbx_seq_one_letter_code
_entity_poly.pdbx_strand_id
1 'polypeptide(L)'
;MASLKKIRSWLTAAQQAIQLPWSNMRQSVSQTDTVELPLEQFQKLRQIIQALPPPPGHVAAVRTALKDAVEAWRTYDNAPNALVVLTEPTETAVEILEQAIQTDELPFSLKTHYIDSWQSRPDDYLSIQEHLCQAVGQIYHQSDSAETISLGLIPCLDHYFLRCVDGLEAIEVLRNAVVERTDCFWLIGCNHWAWQFLDRICYLEAYLEKTMALPQIQPQQVKHWLYELISAIEIEPFETDPDADAKVSEDWDSAAEKAFFHDIVDTAAGIAHVAAYVWLNSLSYELNDPDVDQPSADSVEPLGRVKRSQVKLPKLPSLDAADRYLLYAILLHGSLSSQHLMQSLAEPAGRVQAQLQKLKRQDVVEQYRSGWRVNPSYYLSLKKHLMRNNFLVGDPDA
;
A
#
# COMPACT_ATOMS: atom_id res chain seq x y z
N MET A 1 19.72 9.77 2.86
CA MET A 1 20.83 9.32 1.97
C MET A 1 21.09 7.81 1.96
N ALA A 2 20.72 7.02 2.98
CA ALA A 2 20.93 5.55 2.97
C ALA A 2 20.01 4.77 2.01
N SER A 3 18.83 5.30 1.69
CA SER A 3 17.83 4.68 0.79
C SER A 3 18.28 4.66 -0.69
N LEU A 4 18.81 5.78 -1.20
CA LEU A 4 19.27 5.92 -2.59
C LEU A 4 20.46 5.03 -2.95
N LYS A 5 21.36 4.74 -2.00
CA LYS A 5 22.48 3.80 -2.22
C LYS A 5 21.99 2.35 -2.33
N LYS A 6 21.00 1.95 -1.52
CA LYS A 6 20.38 0.62 -1.62
C LYS A 6 19.63 0.46 -2.94
N ILE A 7 18.85 1.46 -3.34
CA ILE A 7 18.11 1.47 -4.62
C ILE A 7 19.07 1.38 -5.81
N ARG A 8 20.19 2.13 -5.83
CA ARG A 8 21.18 2.06 -6.92
C ARG A 8 21.92 0.73 -7.03
N SER A 9 22.37 0.14 -5.91
CA SER A 9 23.02 -1.18 -5.94
C SER A 9 22.05 -2.29 -6.33
N TRP A 10 20.77 -2.09 -6.04
CA TRP A 10 19.69 -3.03 -6.31
C TRP A 10 19.23 -2.95 -7.78
N LEU A 11 19.18 -1.76 -8.36
CA LEU A 11 18.92 -1.51 -9.80
C LEU A 11 19.94 -2.18 -10.73
N THR A 12 21.22 -2.18 -10.34
CA THR A 12 22.27 -2.82 -11.13
C THR A 12 22.08 -4.34 -11.22
N ALA A 13 21.52 -4.96 -10.17
CA ALA A 13 21.20 -6.39 -10.14
C ALA A 13 19.94 -6.71 -10.97
N ALA A 14 18.93 -5.82 -10.96
CA ALA A 14 17.72 -5.97 -11.78
C ALA A 14 18.03 -5.87 -13.29
N GLN A 15 18.89 -4.93 -13.69
CA GLN A 15 19.33 -4.77 -15.09
C GLN A 15 20.11 -5.99 -15.61
N GLN A 16 20.96 -6.60 -14.78
CA GLN A 16 21.72 -7.81 -15.16
C GLN A 16 20.83 -9.06 -15.27
N ALA A 17 19.76 -9.14 -14.47
CA ALA A 17 18.85 -10.29 -14.47
C ALA A 17 17.83 -10.29 -15.62
N ILE A 18 17.71 -9.18 -16.37
CA ILE A 18 16.84 -9.05 -17.56
C ILE A 18 17.52 -9.64 -18.82
N GLN A 19 18.82 -10.01 -18.75
CA GLN A 19 19.65 -10.42 -19.89
C GLN A 19 19.81 -11.95 -20.15
N LEU A 20 19.02 -12.86 -19.57
CA LEU A 20 19.17 -14.33 -19.77
C LEU A 20 18.05 -14.98 -20.63
N PRO A 21 18.29 -16.16 -21.25
CA PRO A 21 18.01 -16.39 -22.68
C PRO A 21 16.63 -16.99 -23.03
N TRP A 22 15.99 -16.35 -24.01
CA TRP A 22 14.62 -16.55 -24.49
C TRP A 22 14.46 -17.57 -25.63
N SER A 23 15.33 -18.57 -25.71
CA SER A 23 15.40 -19.45 -26.90
C SER A 23 14.17 -20.33 -27.15
N ASN A 24 13.27 -20.50 -26.18
CA ASN A 24 12.17 -21.48 -26.26
C ASN A 24 10.79 -20.91 -26.62
N MET A 25 10.62 -19.58 -26.75
CA MET A 25 9.31 -18.94 -27.02
C MET A 25 9.02 -18.64 -28.50
N ARG A 26 9.94 -19.02 -29.41
CA ARG A 26 9.95 -18.59 -30.82
C ARG A 26 8.96 -19.29 -31.77
N GLN A 27 8.19 -20.29 -31.33
CA GLN A 27 7.48 -21.19 -32.26
C GLN A 27 6.00 -20.86 -32.55
N SER A 28 5.43 -19.73 -32.09
CA SER A 28 3.99 -19.50 -32.32
C SER A 28 3.49 -18.05 -32.43
N VAL A 29 4.31 -17.04 -32.71
CA VAL A 29 3.84 -15.63 -32.73
C VAL A 29 3.99 -15.02 -34.13
N SER A 30 2.88 -14.57 -34.71
CA SER A 30 2.81 -13.79 -35.96
C SER A 30 3.07 -12.30 -35.71
N GLN A 31 3.45 -11.59 -36.78
CA GLN A 31 3.90 -10.20 -36.79
C GLN A 31 2.93 -9.20 -36.11
N THR A 32 3.49 -8.29 -35.32
CA THR A 32 2.87 -7.12 -34.64
C THR A 32 1.89 -7.38 -33.48
N ASP A 33 2.04 -8.49 -32.77
CA ASP A 33 1.28 -8.72 -31.53
C ASP A 33 2.04 -8.17 -30.31
N THR A 34 1.49 -7.17 -29.64
CA THR A 34 1.92 -6.80 -28.27
C THR A 34 1.54 -7.93 -27.32
N VAL A 35 2.52 -8.45 -26.58
CA VAL A 35 2.35 -9.56 -25.64
C VAL A 35 2.39 -9.03 -24.21
N GLU A 36 1.73 -9.71 -23.28
CA GLU A 36 1.88 -9.43 -21.85
C GLU A 36 3.35 -9.54 -21.42
N LEU A 37 3.74 -8.77 -20.40
CA LEU A 37 5.08 -8.87 -19.83
C LEU A 37 5.36 -10.31 -19.37
N PRO A 38 6.59 -10.82 -19.56
CA PRO A 38 6.99 -12.10 -19.02
C PRO A 38 6.72 -12.19 -17.53
N LEU A 39 6.16 -13.32 -17.10
CA LEU A 39 5.75 -13.52 -15.71
C LEU A 39 6.86 -13.21 -14.70
N GLU A 40 8.11 -13.58 -15.00
CA GLU A 40 9.25 -13.32 -14.12
C GLU A 40 9.55 -11.81 -14.00
N GLN A 41 9.54 -11.07 -15.11
CA GLN A 41 9.77 -9.62 -15.11
C GLN A 41 8.62 -8.89 -14.41
N PHE A 42 7.39 -9.28 -14.70
CA PHE A 42 6.20 -8.74 -14.05
C PHE A 42 6.22 -8.98 -12.54
N GLN A 43 6.60 -10.19 -12.09
CA GLN A 43 6.76 -10.50 -10.66
C GLN A 43 7.88 -9.68 -10.01
N LYS A 44 9.01 -9.47 -10.70
CA LYS A 44 10.09 -8.60 -10.20
C LYS A 44 9.58 -7.17 -10.03
N LEU A 45 8.97 -6.58 -11.06
CA LEU A 45 8.40 -5.23 -10.99
C LEU A 45 7.34 -5.10 -9.90
N ARG A 46 6.52 -6.13 -9.70
CA ARG A 46 5.55 -6.19 -8.61
C ARG A 46 6.23 -6.16 -7.24
N GLN A 47 7.28 -6.96 -7.02
CA GLN A 47 8.05 -6.93 -5.77
C GLN A 47 8.70 -5.56 -5.53
N ILE A 48 9.11 -4.87 -6.59
CA ILE A 48 9.67 -3.53 -6.52
C ILE A 48 8.63 -2.53 -6.04
N ILE A 49 7.45 -2.56 -6.66
CA ILE A 49 6.33 -1.71 -6.26
C ILE A 49 5.95 -1.95 -4.80
N GLN A 50 5.95 -3.21 -4.36
CA GLN A 50 5.67 -3.56 -2.96
C GLN A 50 6.72 -3.04 -1.97
N ALA A 51 7.91 -2.69 -2.44
CA ALA A 51 9.00 -2.13 -1.64
C ALA A 51 9.25 -0.63 -1.90
N LEU A 52 8.39 0.03 -2.71
CA LEU A 52 8.50 1.46 -2.93
C LEU A 52 8.24 2.20 -1.61
N PRO A 53 9.00 3.28 -1.34
CA PRO A 53 8.68 4.14 -0.20
C PRO A 53 7.30 4.76 -0.40
N PRO A 54 6.62 5.18 0.68
CA PRO A 54 5.36 5.91 0.58
C PRO A 54 5.50 7.18 -0.27
N PRO A 55 4.42 7.62 -0.96
CA PRO A 55 4.42 8.87 -1.69
C PRO A 55 4.79 10.06 -0.78
N PRO A 56 5.71 10.96 -1.22
CA PRO A 56 6.13 12.09 -0.40
C PRO A 56 4.97 12.99 0.06
N GLY A 57 3.93 13.12 -0.78
CA GLY A 57 2.73 13.89 -0.45
C GLY A 57 1.95 13.32 0.75
N HIS A 58 1.91 12.00 0.90
CA HIS A 58 1.26 11.35 2.05
C HIS A 58 2.05 11.63 3.34
N VAL A 59 3.37 11.48 3.29
CA VAL A 59 4.26 11.73 4.43
C VAL A 59 4.16 13.20 4.87
N ALA A 60 4.17 14.14 3.91
CA ALA A 60 4.02 15.56 4.20
C ALA A 60 2.65 15.88 4.82
N ALA A 61 1.56 15.31 4.30
CA ALA A 61 0.22 15.52 4.83
C ALA A 61 0.09 15.02 6.28
N VAL A 62 0.59 13.82 6.57
CA VAL A 62 0.61 13.29 7.95
C VAL A 62 1.45 14.17 8.86
N ARG A 63 2.62 14.64 8.41
CA ARG A 63 3.48 15.52 9.20
C ARG A 63 2.78 16.83 9.55
N THR A 64 2.13 17.46 8.58
CA THR A 64 1.35 18.69 8.81
C THR A 64 0.22 18.44 9.80
N ALA A 65 -0.56 17.38 9.61
CA ALA A 65 -1.67 17.06 10.52
C ALA A 65 -1.19 16.72 11.94
N LEU A 66 -0.07 16.01 12.08
CA LEU A 66 0.55 15.70 13.37
C LEU A 66 0.98 16.99 14.08
N LYS A 67 1.65 17.89 13.36
CA LYS A 67 2.05 19.19 13.90
C LYS A 67 0.83 19.96 14.42
N ASP A 68 -0.20 20.10 13.60
CA ASP A 68 -1.40 20.86 13.95
C ASP A 68 -2.14 20.23 15.14
N ALA A 69 -2.27 18.90 15.17
CA ALA A 69 -2.94 18.18 16.25
C ALA A 69 -2.18 18.30 17.59
N VAL A 70 -0.84 18.20 17.55
CA VAL A 70 0.00 18.37 18.73
C VAL A 70 -0.01 19.81 19.24
N GLU A 71 0.02 20.81 18.35
CA GLU A 71 -0.10 22.22 18.73
C GLU A 71 -1.46 22.51 19.39
N ALA A 72 -2.55 21.97 18.84
CA ALA A 72 -3.88 22.07 19.46
C ALA A 72 -3.91 21.40 20.84
N TRP A 73 -3.39 20.18 20.96
CA TRP A 73 -3.32 19.43 22.22
C TRP A 73 -2.55 20.18 23.32
N ARG A 74 -1.45 20.85 22.97
CA ARG A 74 -0.67 21.67 23.92
C ARG A 74 -1.35 22.98 24.31
N THR A 75 -2.23 23.50 23.46
CA THR A 75 -2.82 24.84 23.62
C THR A 75 -4.16 24.80 24.36
N TYR A 76 -4.94 23.74 24.17
CA TYR A 76 -6.31 23.64 24.68
C TYR A 76 -6.45 22.46 25.65
N ASP A 77 -6.95 22.72 26.86
CA ASP A 77 -7.09 21.72 27.93
C ASP A 77 -7.95 20.49 27.56
N ASN A 78 -8.86 20.64 26.58
CA ASN A 78 -9.77 19.58 26.11
C ASN A 78 -9.49 19.14 24.66
N ALA A 79 -8.34 19.48 24.09
CA ALA A 79 -8.02 19.01 22.75
C ALA A 79 -7.69 17.50 22.77
N PRO A 80 -8.08 16.74 21.71
CA PRO A 80 -7.76 15.33 21.61
C PRO A 80 -6.25 15.08 21.70
N ASN A 81 -5.85 14.08 22.47
CA ASN A 81 -4.47 13.63 22.59
C ASN A 81 -4.10 12.53 21.58
N ALA A 82 -4.90 12.34 20.53
CA ALA A 82 -4.69 11.30 19.54
C ALA A 82 -4.95 11.82 18.12
N LEU A 83 -4.17 11.34 17.15
CA LEU A 83 -4.41 11.50 15.72
C LEU A 83 -4.44 10.11 15.07
N VAL A 84 -5.55 9.79 14.41
CA VAL A 84 -5.69 8.56 13.62
C VAL A 84 -5.51 8.88 12.13
N VAL A 85 -4.55 8.22 11.49
CA VAL A 85 -4.30 8.30 10.06
C VAL A 85 -4.94 7.10 9.37
N LEU A 86 -5.93 7.38 8.53
CA LEU A 86 -6.71 6.40 7.80
C LEU A 86 -6.11 6.15 6.42
N THR A 87 -5.82 4.89 6.12
CA THR A 87 -5.29 4.43 4.82
C THR A 87 -6.29 3.53 4.12
N GLU A 88 -6.15 3.33 2.81
CA GLU A 88 -6.90 2.27 2.14
C GLU A 88 -6.32 0.88 2.52
N PRO A 89 -7.12 -0.21 2.53
CA PRO A 89 -6.65 -1.57 2.85
C PRO A 89 -5.47 -2.08 2.01
N THR A 90 -5.28 -1.52 0.82
CA THR A 90 -4.15 -1.85 -0.04
C THR A 90 -2.87 -1.12 0.37
N GLU A 91 -2.94 -0.11 1.21
CA GLU A 91 -1.83 0.72 1.65
C GLU A 91 -1.47 0.40 3.11
N THR A 92 -0.23 0.69 3.51
CA THR A 92 0.21 0.49 4.89
C THR A 92 0.55 1.84 5.53
N ALA A 93 0.01 2.10 6.71
CA ALA A 93 0.33 3.30 7.47
C ALA A 93 1.75 3.25 8.06
N VAL A 94 2.31 2.05 8.27
CA VAL A 94 3.58 1.85 9.01
C VAL A 94 4.70 2.76 8.51
N GLU A 95 5.03 2.65 7.22
CA GLU A 95 6.14 3.39 6.64
C GLU A 95 5.85 4.89 6.50
N ILE A 96 4.58 5.26 6.32
CA ILE A 96 4.14 6.66 6.24
C ILE A 96 4.37 7.34 7.59
N LEU A 97 3.89 6.72 8.67
CA LEU A 97 4.01 7.27 10.02
C LEU A 97 5.46 7.33 10.48
N GLU A 98 6.23 6.26 10.26
CA GLU A 98 7.66 6.22 10.61
C GLU A 98 8.45 7.32 9.90
N GLN A 99 8.20 7.57 8.61
CA GLN A 99 8.88 8.64 7.89
C GLN A 99 8.39 10.04 8.30
N ALA A 100 7.10 10.19 8.64
CA ALA A 100 6.56 11.47 9.06
C ALA A 100 7.20 11.97 10.37
N ILE A 101 7.52 11.06 11.31
CA ILE A 101 8.11 11.40 12.61
C ILE A 101 9.64 11.49 12.62
N GLN A 102 10.34 10.87 11.65
CA GLN A 102 11.81 10.85 11.58
C GLN A 102 12.44 12.12 11.00
N THR A 103 11.64 13.13 10.65
CA THR A 103 12.13 14.31 9.93
C THR A 103 12.38 15.47 10.89
N ASP A 104 13.50 16.19 10.73
CA ASP A 104 13.85 17.40 11.52
C ASP A 104 12.92 18.61 11.25
N GLU A 105 11.83 18.41 10.52
CA GLU A 105 10.86 19.44 10.12
C GLU A 105 9.78 19.70 11.19
N LEU A 106 9.68 18.86 12.22
CA LEU A 106 8.74 19.07 13.31
C LEU A 106 9.27 20.16 14.27
N PRO A 107 8.42 21.09 14.73
CA PRO A 107 8.85 22.21 15.58
C PRO A 107 9.08 21.80 17.05
N PHE A 108 9.03 20.50 17.37
CA PHE A 108 9.15 19.96 18.71
C PHE A 108 9.94 18.65 18.72
N SER A 109 10.60 18.36 19.83
CA SER A 109 11.30 17.10 20.05
C SER A 109 10.32 16.00 20.41
N LEU A 110 10.38 14.89 19.66
CA LEU A 110 9.58 13.70 19.92
C LEU A 110 10.40 12.63 20.64
N LYS A 111 9.84 12.09 21.71
CA LYS A 111 10.25 10.83 22.30
C LYS A 111 9.22 9.78 21.91
N THR A 112 9.57 9.00 20.90
CA THR A 112 8.64 8.02 20.33
C THR A 112 8.68 6.70 21.10
N HIS A 113 7.53 6.30 21.62
CA HIS A 113 7.26 5.01 22.22
C HIS A 113 6.51 4.16 21.21
N TYR A 114 7.22 3.23 20.58
CA TYR A 114 6.61 2.27 19.67
C TYR A 114 5.80 1.28 20.49
N ILE A 115 4.48 1.33 20.35
CA ILE A 115 3.63 0.21 20.74
C ILE A 115 3.84 -0.83 19.64
N ASP A 116 4.60 -1.86 19.99
CA ASP A 116 4.99 -2.99 19.16
C ASP A 116 5.11 -2.71 17.64
N SER A 117 6.35 -2.57 17.17
CA SER A 117 6.71 -2.32 15.76
C SER A 117 6.58 -3.58 14.89
N TRP A 118 5.44 -4.26 15.00
CA TRP A 118 5.13 -5.45 14.22
C TRP A 118 4.93 -5.11 12.75
N GLN A 119 5.83 -5.63 11.91
CA GLN A 119 5.65 -5.60 10.46
C GLN A 119 4.48 -6.50 10.00
N SER A 120 4.08 -7.46 10.83
CA SER A 120 2.92 -8.33 10.64
C SER A 120 2.36 -8.74 12.00
N ARG A 121 1.05 -8.96 12.10
CA ARG A 121 0.40 -9.47 13.32
C ARG A 121 1.11 -10.73 13.86
N PRO A 122 1.31 -10.84 15.20
CA PRO A 122 1.78 -12.07 15.83
C PRO A 122 0.88 -13.28 15.50
N ASP A 123 1.48 -14.46 15.31
CA ASP A 123 0.73 -15.68 15.03
C ASP A 123 -0.25 -16.05 16.16
N ASP A 124 0.19 -15.85 17.41
CA ASP A 124 -0.66 -15.93 18.59
C ASP A 124 -1.34 -14.58 18.84
N TYR A 125 -2.57 -14.43 18.33
CA TYR A 125 -3.33 -13.19 18.46
C TYR A 125 -3.76 -12.89 19.90
N LEU A 126 -3.81 -13.89 20.80
CA LEU A 126 -4.19 -13.68 22.19
C LEU A 126 -3.08 -12.96 22.97
N SER A 127 -1.81 -13.16 22.57
CA SER A 127 -0.66 -12.46 23.15
C SER A 127 -0.65 -10.95 22.89
N ILE A 128 -1.44 -10.46 21.92
CA ILE A 128 -1.47 -9.04 21.54
C ILE A 128 -1.86 -8.15 22.72
N GLN A 129 -2.83 -8.58 23.53
CA GLN A 129 -3.28 -7.81 24.69
C GLN A 129 -2.15 -7.66 25.73
N GLU A 130 -1.42 -8.74 26.00
CA GLU A 130 -0.31 -8.73 26.96
C GLU A 130 0.82 -7.82 26.49
N HIS A 131 1.22 -7.94 25.23
CA HIS A 131 2.24 -7.08 24.63
C HIS A 131 1.85 -5.60 24.68
N LEU A 132 0.59 -5.28 24.35
CA LEU A 132 0.06 -3.93 24.44
C LEU A 132 0.10 -3.40 25.88
N CYS A 133 -0.40 -4.17 26.86
CA CYS A 133 -0.33 -3.80 28.28
C CYS A 133 1.11 -3.51 28.73
N GLN A 134 2.06 -4.34 28.31
CA GLN A 134 3.48 -4.15 28.63
C GLN A 134 4.05 -2.89 27.96
N ALA A 135 3.76 -2.68 26.68
CA ALA A 135 4.24 -1.53 25.92
C ALA A 135 3.70 -0.21 26.49
N VAL A 136 2.39 -0.14 26.76
CA VAL A 136 1.77 1.02 27.43
C VAL A 136 2.37 1.21 28.83
N GLY A 137 2.55 0.11 29.59
CA GLY A 137 3.23 0.07 30.89
C GLY A 137 4.60 0.78 30.91
N GLN A 138 5.41 0.58 29.86
CA GLN A 138 6.74 1.19 29.76
C GLN A 138 6.69 2.71 29.57
N ILE A 139 5.60 3.24 29.00
CA ILE A 139 5.42 4.70 28.84
C ILE A 139 5.20 5.36 30.22
N TYR A 140 4.70 4.65 31.25
CA TYR A 140 4.42 5.23 32.58
C TYR A 140 5.67 5.56 33.40
N HIS A 141 6.82 4.94 33.11
CA HIS A 141 7.98 4.97 34.00
C HIS A 141 9.08 5.96 33.61
N GLN A 142 8.86 6.79 32.59
CA GLN A 142 9.89 7.68 32.10
C GLN A 142 9.44 9.13 32.27
N SER A 143 9.99 9.81 33.29
CA SER A 143 9.78 11.25 33.49
C SER A 143 10.43 12.04 32.36
N ASP A 144 9.63 12.82 31.65
CA ASP A 144 10.09 13.67 30.56
C ASP A 144 10.32 15.11 31.01
N SER A 145 11.22 15.80 30.29
CA SER A 145 11.37 17.25 30.41
C SER A 145 10.16 17.93 29.75
N ALA A 146 9.81 19.13 30.23
CA ALA A 146 8.66 19.89 29.71
C ALA A 146 8.74 20.22 28.19
N GLU A 147 9.92 20.12 27.57
CA GLU A 147 10.13 20.46 26.16
C GLU A 147 9.90 19.28 25.20
N THR A 148 10.02 18.03 25.69
CA THR A 148 9.91 16.82 24.85
C THR A 148 8.51 16.22 24.92
N ILE A 149 7.97 15.82 23.77
CA ILE A 149 6.66 15.17 23.69
C ILE A 149 6.84 13.66 23.77
N SER A 150 6.21 13.04 24.76
CA SER A 150 5.94 11.61 24.76
C SER A 150 4.92 11.28 23.67
N LEU A 151 5.35 10.51 22.66
CA LEU A 151 4.51 10.09 21.53
C LEU A 151 4.32 8.56 21.55
N GLY A 152 3.11 8.08 21.82
CA GLY A 152 2.73 6.69 21.62
C GLY A 152 2.44 6.43 20.14
N LEU A 153 3.22 5.58 19.48
CA LEU A 153 3.04 5.25 18.07
C LEU A 153 2.43 3.85 17.92
N ILE A 154 1.29 3.76 17.23
CA ILE A 154 0.67 2.51 16.80
C ILE A 154 0.64 2.51 15.27
N PRO A 155 1.60 1.84 14.61
CA PRO A 155 1.75 1.98 13.17
C PRO A 155 0.58 1.39 12.35
N CYS A 156 -0.11 0.38 12.86
CA CYS A 156 -1.13 -0.39 12.13
C CYS A 156 -2.13 -1.01 13.12
N LEU A 157 -3.19 -0.29 13.47
CA LEU A 157 -4.23 -0.70 14.42
C LEU A 157 -4.93 -1.98 14.00
N ASP A 158 -5.06 -2.22 12.69
CA ASP A 158 -5.63 -3.46 12.17
C ASP A 158 -4.83 -4.72 12.49
N HIS A 159 -3.58 -4.59 12.95
CA HIS A 159 -2.81 -5.71 13.50
C HIS A 159 -3.23 -6.06 14.93
N TYR A 160 -3.85 -5.15 15.68
CA TYR A 160 -4.16 -5.29 17.11
C TYR A 160 -5.49 -5.98 17.40
N PHE A 161 -6.19 -6.44 16.37
CA PHE A 161 -7.40 -7.23 16.56
C PHE A 161 -7.53 -8.32 15.51
N LEU A 162 -8.29 -9.34 15.85
CA LEU A 162 -8.76 -10.38 14.92
C LEU A 162 -10.28 -10.44 15.01
N ARG A 163 -10.97 -10.49 13.87
CA ARG A 163 -12.43 -10.69 13.87
C ARG A 163 -12.76 -12.14 14.21
N CYS A 164 -12.69 -12.48 15.50
CA CYS A 164 -13.06 -13.75 16.10
C CYS A 164 -13.49 -13.53 17.56
N VAL A 165 -13.86 -14.62 18.27
CA VAL A 165 -14.08 -14.57 19.73
C VAL A 165 -12.78 -14.17 20.42
N ASP A 166 -12.88 -13.29 21.42
CA ASP A 166 -11.77 -12.71 22.20
C ASP A 166 -10.73 -11.90 21.38
N GLY A 167 -10.98 -11.70 20.08
CA GLY A 167 -10.02 -11.02 19.20
C GLY A 167 -10.04 -9.50 19.27
N LEU A 168 -10.84 -8.89 20.15
CA LEU A 168 -11.00 -7.43 20.30
C LEU A 168 -10.44 -6.88 21.63
N GLU A 169 -9.98 -7.74 22.54
CA GLU A 169 -9.59 -7.35 23.90
C GLU A 169 -8.48 -6.28 23.92
N ALA A 170 -7.52 -6.37 23.01
CA ALA A 170 -6.45 -5.37 22.90
C ALA A 170 -6.97 -3.98 22.48
N ILE A 171 -8.06 -3.90 21.71
CA ILE A 171 -8.66 -2.61 21.34
C ILE A 171 -9.25 -1.91 22.56
N GLU A 172 -9.83 -2.67 23.49
CA GLU A 172 -10.35 -2.11 24.74
C GLU A 172 -9.24 -1.58 25.65
N VAL A 173 -8.13 -2.33 25.76
CA VAL A 173 -6.93 -1.89 26.47
C VAL A 173 -6.37 -0.61 25.87
N LEU A 174 -6.24 -0.55 24.54
CA LEU A 174 -5.74 0.64 23.85
C LEU A 174 -6.62 1.85 24.13
N ARG A 175 -7.94 1.70 23.98
CA ARG A 175 -8.90 2.77 24.22
C ARG A 175 -8.74 3.33 25.64
N ASN A 176 -8.65 2.48 26.65
CA ASN A 176 -8.49 2.91 28.03
C ASN A 176 -7.14 3.62 28.22
N ALA A 177 -6.06 3.11 27.62
CA ALA A 177 -4.73 3.74 27.68
C ALA A 177 -4.73 5.16 27.08
N VAL A 178 -5.41 5.38 25.96
CA VAL A 178 -5.50 6.71 25.33
C VAL A 178 -6.24 7.71 26.23
N VAL A 179 -7.35 7.29 26.84
CA VAL A 179 -8.17 8.14 27.72
C VAL A 179 -7.45 8.47 29.03
N GLU A 180 -6.77 7.50 29.64
CA GLU A 180 -6.09 7.68 30.92
C GLU A 180 -4.79 8.49 30.81
N ARG A 181 -4.16 8.52 29.63
CA ARG A 181 -2.85 9.16 29.39
C ARG A 181 -2.98 10.53 28.73
N THR A 182 -3.31 11.55 29.52
CA THR A 182 -3.36 12.95 29.05
C THR A 182 -1.99 13.60 28.88
N ASP A 183 -0.91 12.92 29.27
CA ASP A 183 0.48 13.35 29.19
C ASP A 183 1.23 12.77 27.98
N CYS A 184 0.55 11.93 27.18
CA CYS A 184 1.08 11.29 25.99
C CYS A 184 0.20 11.64 24.79
N PHE A 185 0.82 11.99 23.67
CA PHE A 185 0.11 12.11 22.39
C PHE A 185 0.17 10.77 21.65
N TRP A 186 -0.92 10.37 20.99
CA TRP A 186 -1.02 9.10 20.29
C TRP A 186 -1.10 9.33 18.78
N LEU A 187 -0.22 8.68 18.02
CA LEU A 187 -0.29 8.63 16.57
C LEU A 187 -0.62 7.20 16.14
N ILE A 188 -1.76 7.02 15.49
CA ILE A 188 -2.32 5.71 15.20
C ILE A 188 -2.56 5.59 13.69
N GLY A 189 -1.98 4.59 13.05
CA GLY A 189 -2.30 4.22 11.67
C GLY A 189 -3.40 3.17 11.66
N CYS A 190 -4.39 3.28 10.79
CA CYS A 190 -5.44 2.27 10.65
C CYS A 190 -5.94 2.24 9.22
N ASN A 191 -6.17 1.06 8.64
CA ASN A 191 -6.91 1.04 7.38
C ASN A 191 -8.38 1.42 7.61
N HIS A 192 -9.01 2.05 6.63
CA HIS A 192 -10.34 2.62 6.74
C HIS A 192 -11.43 1.57 7.00
N TRP A 193 -11.26 0.33 6.53
CA TRP A 193 -12.24 -0.75 6.76
C TRP A 193 -12.19 -1.25 8.19
N ALA A 194 -10.98 -1.45 8.73
CA ALA A 194 -10.78 -1.73 10.15
C ALA A 194 -11.37 -0.63 11.02
N TRP A 195 -11.10 0.64 10.69
CA TRP A 195 -11.63 1.78 11.42
C TRP A 195 -13.15 1.74 11.51
N GLN A 196 -13.86 1.64 10.39
CA GLN A 196 -15.32 1.58 10.38
C GLN A 196 -15.88 0.37 11.13
N PHE A 197 -15.23 -0.79 11.00
CA PHE A 197 -15.63 -1.99 11.72
C PHE A 197 -15.49 -1.82 13.23
N LEU A 198 -14.34 -1.31 13.68
CA LEU A 198 -14.06 -1.07 15.09
C LEU A 198 -14.93 0.05 15.65
N ASP A 199 -15.19 1.11 14.89
CA ASP A 199 -16.09 2.16 15.33
C ASP A 199 -17.52 1.63 15.51
N ARG A 200 -18.00 0.81 14.57
CA ARG A 200 -19.34 0.22 14.68
C ARG A 200 -19.52 -0.70 15.89
N ILE A 201 -18.46 -1.35 16.36
CA ILE A 201 -18.54 -2.38 17.42
C ILE A 201 -18.04 -1.85 18.76
N CYS A 202 -17.03 -0.99 18.75
CA CYS A 202 -16.33 -0.48 19.94
C CYS A 202 -16.50 1.03 20.14
N TYR A 203 -17.18 1.75 19.23
CA TYR A 203 -17.39 3.20 19.26
C TYR A 203 -16.07 3.99 19.37
N LEU A 204 -15.04 3.58 18.63
CA LEU A 204 -13.70 4.17 18.71
C LEU A 204 -13.67 5.68 18.42
N GLU A 205 -14.52 6.19 17.53
CA GLU A 205 -14.56 7.62 17.21
C GLU A 205 -14.88 8.49 18.44
N ALA A 206 -15.64 7.96 19.40
CA ALA A 206 -15.95 8.65 20.65
C ALA A 206 -14.75 8.84 21.59
N TYR A 207 -13.64 8.14 21.34
CA TYR A 207 -12.42 8.20 22.14
C TYR A 207 -11.22 8.74 21.35
N LEU A 208 -11.26 8.56 20.03
CA LEU A 208 -10.20 8.90 19.09
C LEU A 208 -10.76 9.93 18.09
N GLU A 209 -11.12 11.10 18.60
CA GLU A 209 -11.95 12.10 17.92
C GLU A 209 -11.30 12.70 16.66
N LYS A 210 -9.96 12.72 16.59
CA LYS A 210 -9.25 13.32 15.46
C LYS A 210 -8.77 12.25 14.50
N THR A 211 -9.39 12.22 13.32
CA THR A 211 -8.98 11.39 12.20
C THR A 211 -8.50 12.24 11.03
N MET A 212 -7.69 11.65 10.16
CA MET A 212 -7.38 12.18 8.82
C MET A 212 -7.34 11.02 7.83
N ALA A 213 -7.84 11.25 6.61
CA ALA A 213 -7.56 10.36 5.49
C ALA A 213 -6.29 10.81 4.77
N LEU A 214 -5.58 9.87 4.15
CA LEU A 214 -4.50 10.22 3.23
C LEU A 214 -5.06 10.97 2.02
N PRO A 215 -4.37 12.03 1.54
CA PRO A 215 -4.81 12.74 0.35
C PRO A 215 -4.69 11.85 -0.89
N GLN A 216 -5.60 12.02 -1.85
CA GLN A 216 -5.50 11.36 -3.14
C GLN A 216 -4.24 11.82 -3.89
N ILE A 217 -3.51 10.86 -4.48
CA ILE A 217 -2.31 11.15 -5.24
C ILE A 217 -2.66 11.85 -6.56
N GLN A 218 -1.90 12.89 -6.90
CA GLN A 218 -2.05 13.64 -8.14
C GLN A 218 -1.22 13.01 -9.27
N PRO A 219 -1.58 13.21 -10.55
CA PRO A 219 -0.87 12.62 -11.69
C PRO A 219 0.64 12.89 -11.69
N GLN A 220 1.05 14.12 -11.41
CA GLN A 220 2.47 14.53 -11.33
C GLN A 220 3.20 13.80 -10.20
N GLN A 221 2.52 13.58 -9.07
CA GLN A 221 3.09 12.88 -7.93
C GLN A 221 3.31 11.40 -8.26
N VAL A 222 2.40 10.76 -9.01
CA VAL A 222 2.60 9.39 -9.50
C VAL A 222 3.81 9.33 -10.44
N LYS A 223 3.91 10.24 -11.41
CA LYS A 223 5.07 10.32 -12.34
C LYS A 223 6.38 10.42 -11.55
N HIS A 224 6.46 11.37 -10.61
CA HIS A 224 7.68 11.59 -9.83
C HIS A 224 7.99 10.40 -8.90
N TRP A 225 6.98 9.83 -8.26
CA TRP A 225 7.14 8.70 -7.34
C TRP A 225 7.62 7.44 -8.05
N LEU A 226 7.12 7.17 -9.27
CA LEU A 226 7.53 6.04 -10.09
C LEU A 226 8.76 6.33 -10.96
N TYR A 227 9.31 7.56 -10.93
CA TYR A 227 10.36 7.99 -11.86
C TYR A 227 11.57 7.06 -11.87
N GLU A 228 12.12 6.72 -10.70
CA GLU A 228 13.29 5.83 -10.60
C GLU A 228 13.01 4.44 -11.20
N LEU A 229 11.76 3.96 -11.11
CA LEU A 229 11.34 2.69 -11.69
C LEU A 229 11.17 2.80 -13.21
N ILE A 230 10.57 3.90 -13.68
CA ILE A 230 10.39 4.19 -15.10
C ILE A 230 11.75 4.36 -15.78
N SER A 231 12.67 5.12 -15.20
CA SER A 231 14.02 5.33 -15.75
C SER A 231 14.89 4.07 -15.74
N ALA A 232 14.57 3.10 -14.88
CA ALA A 232 15.28 1.82 -14.82
C ALA A 232 14.91 0.85 -15.93
N ILE A 233 13.72 1.02 -16.50
CA ILE A 233 13.15 0.17 -17.54
C ILE A 233 13.24 0.94 -18.85
N GLU A 234 13.80 0.35 -19.89
CA GLU A 234 13.80 0.96 -21.22
C GLU A 234 12.38 0.88 -21.83
N ILE A 235 11.53 1.81 -21.41
CA ILE A 235 10.18 2.01 -21.96
C ILE A 235 10.27 2.98 -23.14
N GLU A 236 9.54 2.70 -24.20
CA GLU A 236 9.40 3.61 -25.36
C GLU A 236 9.08 5.05 -24.91
N PRO A 237 9.65 6.09 -25.54
CA PRO A 237 9.24 7.47 -25.24
C PRO A 237 7.77 7.70 -25.61
N PHE A 238 7.15 8.72 -25.02
CA PHE A 238 5.81 9.14 -25.44
C PHE A 238 5.86 9.76 -26.84
N GLU A 239 4.82 9.52 -27.64
CA GLU A 239 4.66 10.21 -28.92
C GLU A 239 4.51 11.71 -28.68
N THR A 240 5.31 12.50 -29.39
CA THR A 240 5.29 13.97 -29.33
C THR A 240 4.44 14.52 -30.46
N ASP A 241 3.51 15.41 -30.13
CA ASP A 241 2.72 16.19 -31.09
C ASP A 241 3.02 17.67 -30.84
N PRO A 242 3.78 18.34 -31.74
CA PRO A 242 4.21 19.73 -31.54
C PRO A 242 3.07 20.71 -31.24
N ASP A 243 1.88 20.50 -31.81
CA ASP A 243 0.74 21.41 -31.64
C ASP A 243 0.03 21.18 -30.28
N ALA A 244 -0.03 19.93 -29.82
CA ALA A 244 -0.58 19.57 -28.52
C ALA A 244 0.40 19.88 -27.38
N ASP A 245 1.69 19.64 -27.60
CA ASP A 245 2.77 19.76 -26.63
C ASP A 245 3.12 21.23 -26.31
N ALA A 246 2.86 22.15 -27.23
CA ALA A 246 3.07 23.59 -27.00
C ALA A 246 2.25 24.19 -25.82
N LYS A 247 1.24 23.48 -25.32
CA LYS A 247 0.36 23.90 -24.21
C LYS A 247 0.58 23.11 -22.91
N VAL A 248 1.57 22.24 -22.91
CA VAL A 248 1.84 21.35 -21.78
C VAL A 248 2.66 22.10 -20.73
N SER A 249 2.35 21.91 -19.45
CA SER A 249 3.08 22.55 -18.35
C SER A 249 4.48 21.96 -18.19
N GLU A 250 5.39 22.70 -17.55
CA GLU A 250 6.81 22.32 -17.38
C GLU A 250 7.02 20.94 -16.70
N ASP A 251 6.04 20.40 -15.98
CA ASP A 251 6.12 19.10 -15.30
C ASP A 251 5.99 17.87 -16.23
N TRP A 252 5.63 18.08 -17.51
CA TRP A 252 5.32 17.01 -18.46
C TRP A 252 6.14 17.14 -19.74
N ASP A 253 6.59 16.01 -20.26
CA ASP A 253 7.41 15.94 -21.48
C ASP A 253 6.54 15.96 -22.75
N SER A 254 5.27 15.58 -22.65
CA SER A 254 4.28 15.61 -23.75
C SER A 254 2.83 15.61 -23.24
N ALA A 255 1.89 15.93 -24.11
CA ALA A 255 0.46 15.84 -23.86
C ALA A 255 0.02 14.38 -23.67
N ALA A 256 0.63 13.45 -24.41
CA ALA A 256 0.39 12.01 -24.29
C ALA A 256 0.82 11.48 -22.92
N GLU A 257 1.98 11.92 -22.41
CA GLU A 257 2.42 11.58 -21.05
C GLU A 257 1.43 12.08 -19.99
N LYS A 258 1.05 13.35 -20.10
CA LYS A 258 0.09 13.96 -19.18
C LYS A 258 -1.22 13.16 -19.16
N ALA A 259 -1.77 12.86 -20.34
CA ALA A 259 -3.01 12.07 -20.45
C ALA A 259 -2.86 10.68 -19.82
N PHE A 260 -1.73 10.00 -20.06
CA PHE A 260 -1.49 8.66 -19.52
C PHE A 260 -1.47 8.62 -17.98
N PHE A 261 -0.78 9.56 -17.32
CA PHE A 261 -0.77 9.60 -15.85
C PHE A 261 -2.08 10.08 -15.25
N HIS A 262 -2.83 10.94 -15.96
CA HIS A 262 -4.21 11.26 -15.60
C HIS A 262 -5.09 9.99 -15.64
N ASP A 263 -5.03 9.22 -16.72
CA ASP A 263 -5.78 7.97 -16.86
C ASP A 263 -5.43 6.96 -15.75
N ILE A 264 -4.15 6.87 -15.36
CA ILE A 264 -3.72 6.03 -14.23
C ILE A 264 -4.40 6.45 -12.93
N VAL A 265 -4.34 7.74 -12.59
CA VAL A 265 -4.91 8.27 -11.34
C VAL A 265 -6.43 8.13 -11.32
N ASP A 266 -7.10 8.46 -12.42
CA ASP A 266 -8.55 8.33 -12.55
C ASP A 266 -8.99 6.86 -12.43
N THR A 267 -8.26 5.95 -13.08
CA THR A 267 -8.51 4.50 -13.00
C THR A 267 -8.27 3.96 -11.59
N ALA A 268 -7.29 4.50 -10.86
CA ALA A 268 -6.94 4.12 -9.51
C ALA A 268 -7.72 4.89 -8.42
N ALA A 269 -8.63 5.79 -8.80
CA ALA A 269 -9.35 6.68 -7.91
C ALA A 269 -8.43 7.46 -6.94
N GLY A 270 -7.23 7.84 -7.39
CA GLY A 270 -6.25 8.55 -6.57
C GLY A 270 -5.59 7.73 -5.45
N ILE A 271 -5.78 6.41 -5.39
CA ILE A 271 -5.11 5.54 -4.41
C ILE A 271 -3.72 5.20 -4.93
N ALA A 272 -2.67 5.58 -4.21
CA ALA A 272 -1.30 5.53 -4.72
C ALA A 272 -0.85 4.11 -5.08
N HIS A 273 -1.05 3.15 -4.19
CA HIS A 273 -0.60 1.79 -4.45
C HIS A 273 -1.45 1.08 -5.54
N VAL A 274 -2.72 1.45 -5.71
CA VAL A 274 -3.52 0.99 -6.87
C VAL A 274 -2.98 1.62 -8.14
N ALA A 275 -2.63 2.92 -8.13
CA ALA A 275 -2.05 3.62 -9.28
C ALA A 275 -0.73 2.97 -9.74
N ALA A 276 0.14 2.56 -8.81
CA ALA A 276 1.36 1.84 -9.14
C ALA A 276 1.08 0.48 -9.83
N TYR A 277 0.06 -0.26 -9.37
CA TYR A 277 -0.33 -1.53 -10.01
C TYR A 277 -1.03 -1.31 -11.36
N VAL A 278 -1.83 -0.26 -11.50
CA VAL A 278 -2.44 0.15 -12.77
C VAL A 278 -1.36 0.53 -13.78
N TRP A 279 -0.33 1.26 -13.37
CA TRP A 279 0.86 1.52 -14.18
C TRP A 279 1.58 0.23 -14.58
N LEU A 280 1.81 -0.69 -13.65
CA LEU A 280 2.45 -1.98 -13.96
C LEU A 280 1.65 -2.78 -14.99
N ASN A 281 0.33 -2.82 -14.84
CA ASN A 281 -0.57 -3.54 -15.75
C ASN A 281 -0.75 -2.85 -17.10
N SER A 282 -0.37 -1.58 -17.24
CA SER A 282 -0.35 -0.88 -18.52
C SER A 282 0.95 -1.11 -19.29
N LEU A 283 1.90 -1.87 -18.76
CA LEU A 283 3.10 -2.27 -19.49
C LEU A 283 2.87 -3.55 -20.30
N SER A 284 3.39 -3.56 -21.53
CA SER A 284 3.36 -4.67 -22.47
C SER A 284 4.72 -4.84 -23.12
N TYR A 285 4.95 -5.94 -23.81
CA TYR A 285 6.19 -6.21 -24.54
C TYR A 285 5.92 -6.32 -26.03
N GLU A 286 6.65 -5.56 -26.84
CA GLU A 286 6.64 -5.70 -28.29
C GLU A 286 7.88 -6.48 -28.72
N LEU A 287 7.68 -7.59 -29.43
CA LEU A 287 8.76 -8.39 -30.01
C LEU A 287 9.32 -7.68 -31.24
N ASN A 288 10.65 -7.62 -31.37
CA ASN A 288 11.28 -7.07 -32.56
C ASN A 288 10.94 -7.95 -33.79
N ASP A 289 10.59 -7.32 -34.91
CA ASP A 289 10.30 -8.02 -36.17
C ASP A 289 11.57 -8.76 -36.66
N PRO A 290 11.53 -10.09 -36.85
CA PRO A 290 12.69 -10.86 -37.30
C PRO A 290 13.20 -10.46 -38.70
N ASP A 291 12.44 -9.70 -39.49
CA ASP A 291 12.81 -9.31 -40.86
C ASP A 291 13.56 -7.96 -40.96
N VAL A 292 13.76 -7.23 -39.85
CA VAL A 292 14.51 -5.97 -39.84
C VAL A 292 15.88 -6.18 -39.19
N ASP A 293 16.88 -6.30 -40.06
CA ASP A 293 18.33 -6.40 -39.81
C ASP A 293 18.82 -7.62 -39.01
N GLN A 294 19.59 -8.47 -39.69
CA GLN A 294 20.33 -9.56 -39.04
C GLN A 294 21.28 -8.96 -37.99
N PRO A 295 21.16 -9.31 -36.70
CA PRO A 295 22.12 -8.88 -35.71
C PRO A 295 23.47 -9.51 -36.05
N SER A 296 24.51 -8.68 -36.13
CA SER A 296 25.89 -9.13 -36.17
C SER A 296 26.16 -10.02 -34.96
N ALA A 297 26.96 -11.07 -35.13
CA ALA A 297 27.17 -12.14 -34.14
C ALA A 297 27.72 -11.68 -32.77
N ASP A 298 27.97 -10.39 -32.59
CA ASP A 298 28.54 -9.77 -31.38
C ASP A 298 27.56 -8.85 -30.62
N SER A 299 26.34 -8.59 -31.12
CA SER A 299 25.34 -7.78 -30.41
C SER A 299 24.19 -8.64 -29.87
N VAL A 300 24.16 -8.82 -28.54
CA VAL A 300 22.98 -9.31 -27.82
C VAL A 300 21.98 -8.17 -27.72
N GLU A 301 21.28 -7.84 -28.81
CA GLU A 301 20.15 -6.93 -28.71
C GLU A 301 18.98 -7.62 -27.99
N PRO A 302 18.30 -6.94 -27.05
CA PRO A 302 17.14 -7.49 -26.37
C PRO A 302 16.06 -7.83 -27.41
N LEU A 303 15.40 -8.99 -27.26
CA LEU A 303 14.41 -9.55 -28.20
C LEU A 303 13.12 -8.72 -28.39
N GLY A 304 13.04 -7.51 -27.81
CA GLY A 304 11.87 -6.65 -27.81
C GLY A 304 11.99 -5.49 -26.82
N ARG A 305 11.01 -4.58 -26.84
CA ARG A 305 10.97 -3.37 -25.99
C ARG A 305 9.70 -3.32 -25.17
N VAL A 306 9.78 -2.74 -23.97
CA VAL A 306 8.60 -2.50 -23.13
C VAL A 306 7.82 -1.32 -23.71
N LYS A 307 6.55 -1.55 -24.03
CA LYS A 307 5.61 -0.53 -24.51
C LYS A 307 4.52 -0.26 -23.50
N ARG A 308 3.99 0.96 -23.54
CA ARG A 308 2.77 1.31 -22.81
C ARG A 308 1.57 0.84 -23.61
N SER A 309 0.61 0.29 -22.91
CA SER A 309 -0.67 -0.18 -23.41
C SER A 309 -1.80 0.55 -22.70
N GLN A 310 -3.05 0.23 -23.05
CA GLN A 310 -4.21 0.87 -22.48
C GLN A 310 -4.28 0.68 -20.95
N VAL A 311 -4.46 1.79 -20.23
CA VAL A 311 -4.71 1.81 -18.79
C VAL A 311 -6.07 1.17 -18.51
N LYS A 312 -6.08 0.07 -17.74
CA LYS A 312 -7.31 -0.64 -17.35
C LYS A 312 -7.12 -1.45 -16.07
N LEU A 313 -8.22 -1.61 -15.32
CA LEU A 313 -8.28 -2.59 -14.23
C LEU A 313 -8.64 -3.97 -14.79
N PRO A 314 -8.12 -5.06 -14.19
CA PRO A 314 -8.54 -6.40 -14.54
C PRO A 314 -10.02 -6.62 -14.19
N LYS A 315 -10.68 -7.50 -14.95
CA LYS A 315 -12.06 -7.90 -14.66
C LYS A 315 -12.07 -8.84 -13.46
N LEU A 316 -12.90 -8.52 -12.46
CA LEU A 316 -13.08 -9.36 -11.29
C LEU A 316 -13.64 -10.74 -11.72
N PRO A 317 -13.04 -11.87 -11.30
CA PRO A 317 -13.60 -13.18 -11.57
C PRO A 317 -14.93 -13.38 -10.82
N SER A 318 -15.67 -14.43 -11.18
CA SER A 318 -16.88 -14.80 -10.45
C SER A 318 -16.52 -15.24 -9.02
N LEU A 319 -17.03 -14.51 -8.03
CA LEU A 319 -16.84 -14.79 -6.61
C LEU A 319 -18.10 -15.43 -6.03
N ASP A 320 -17.92 -16.53 -5.30
CA ASP A 320 -18.99 -17.09 -4.48
C ASP A 320 -19.07 -16.40 -3.09
N ALA A 321 -19.99 -16.84 -2.23
CA ALA A 321 -20.16 -16.25 -0.91
C ALA A 321 -18.93 -16.45 -0.02
N ALA A 322 -18.30 -17.62 -0.08
CA ALA A 322 -17.10 -17.90 0.69
C ALA A 322 -15.94 -17.00 0.20
N ASP A 323 -15.82 -16.79 -1.11
CA ASP A 323 -14.80 -15.90 -1.71
C ASP A 323 -14.95 -14.48 -1.17
N ARG A 324 -16.20 -13.98 -1.12
CA ARG A 324 -16.47 -12.66 -0.56
C ARG A 324 -16.08 -12.54 0.91
N TYR A 325 -16.42 -13.51 1.76
CA TYR A 325 -16.06 -13.47 3.18
C TYR A 325 -14.56 -13.53 3.43
N LEU A 326 -13.84 -14.39 2.69
CA LEU A 326 -12.39 -14.49 2.79
C LEU A 326 -11.72 -13.18 2.36
N LEU A 327 -12.11 -12.64 1.21
CA LEU A 327 -11.54 -11.39 0.70
C LEU A 327 -11.87 -10.20 1.60
N TYR A 328 -13.07 -10.17 2.17
CA TYR A 328 -13.45 -9.19 3.18
C TYR A 328 -12.57 -9.27 4.43
N ALA A 329 -12.32 -10.48 4.95
CA ALA A 329 -11.45 -10.67 6.11
C ALA A 329 -10.02 -10.19 5.83
N ILE A 330 -9.48 -10.45 4.63
CA ILE A 330 -8.17 -9.95 4.22
C ILE A 330 -8.17 -8.41 4.20
N LEU A 331 -9.14 -7.77 3.55
CA LEU A 331 -9.20 -6.32 3.42
C LEU A 331 -9.46 -5.62 4.76
N LEU A 332 -10.31 -6.19 5.61
CA LEU A 332 -10.55 -5.69 6.96
C LEU A 332 -9.25 -5.56 7.76
N HIS A 333 -8.33 -6.49 7.56
CA HIS A 333 -7.08 -6.57 8.31
C HIS A 333 -5.85 -6.14 7.48
N GLY A 334 -6.04 -5.64 6.25
CA GLY A 334 -4.99 -5.35 5.26
C GLY A 334 -4.28 -6.60 4.72
N SER A 335 -3.76 -7.45 5.61
CA SER A 335 -3.21 -8.76 5.30
C SER A 335 -3.44 -9.76 6.44
N LEU A 336 -3.53 -11.05 6.13
CA LEU A 336 -3.71 -12.11 7.13
C LEU A 336 -2.90 -13.35 6.83
N SER A 337 -2.36 -13.97 7.88
CA SER A 337 -1.81 -15.32 7.78
C SER A 337 -2.92 -16.34 7.49
N SER A 338 -2.52 -17.52 6.99
CA SER A 338 -3.49 -18.61 6.79
C SER A 338 -4.13 -19.04 8.12
N GLN A 339 -3.38 -18.95 9.23
CA GLN A 339 -3.86 -19.27 10.57
C GLN A 339 -4.95 -18.32 11.05
N HIS A 340 -4.70 -17.02 10.90
CA HIS A 340 -5.68 -15.99 11.28
C HIS A 340 -6.93 -16.03 10.40
N LEU A 341 -6.79 -16.39 9.11
CA LEU A 341 -7.96 -16.60 8.24
C LEU A 341 -8.84 -17.76 8.72
N MET A 342 -8.25 -18.88 9.14
CA MET A 342 -9.03 -20.00 9.71
C MET A 342 -9.81 -19.55 10.95
N GLN A 343 -9.15 -18.81 11.84
CA GLN A 343 -9.76 -18.31 13.07
C GLN A 343 -10.87 -17.28 12.78
N SER A 344 -10.61 -16.31 11.89
CA SER A 344 -11.59 -15.25 11.60
C SER A 344 -12.81 -15.76 10.83
N LEU A 345 -12.61 -16.75 9.95
CA LEU A 345 -13.70 -17.34 9.18
C LEU A 345 -14.40 -18.49 9.92
N ALA A 346 -13.82 -18.99 11.01
CA ALA A 346 -14.22 -20.23 11.69
C ALA A 346 -14.30 -21.43 10.71
N GLU A 347 -13.33 -21.52 9.79
CA GLU A 347 -13.28 -22.54 8.73
C GLU A 347 -12.01 -23.41 8.84
N PRO A 348 -12.08 -24.70 8.45
CA PRO A 348 -10.94 -25.60 8.55
C PRO A 348 -9.84 -25.29 7.53
N ALA A 349 -8.59 -25.61 7.91
CA ALA A 349 -7.38 -25.34 7.12
C ALA A 349 -7.48 -25.73 5.65
N GLY A 350 -7.97 -26.94 5.37
CA GLY A 350 -8.06 -27.46 4.00
C GLY A 350 -8.95 -26.60 3.10
N ARG A 351 -10.04 -26.04 3.65
CA ARG A 351 -10.97 -25.19 2.89
C ARG A 351 -10.35 -23.82 2.61
N VAL A 352 -9.81 -23.17 3.63
CA VAL A 352 -9.14 -21.87 3.51
C VAL A 352 -7.97 -21.97 2.51
N GLN A 353 -7.13 -23.00 2.62
CA GLN A 353 -6.01 -23.22 1.70
C GLN A 353 -6.47 -23.44 0.26
N ALA A 354 -7.45 -24.32 0.03
CA ALA A 354 -7.98 -24.57 -1.32
C ALA A 354 -8.50 -23.29 -1.97
N GLN A 355 -9.18 -22.45 -1.18
CA GLN A 355 -9.73 -21.19 -1.62
C GLN A 355 -8.64 -20.14 -1.92
N LEU A 356 -7.64 -20.01 -1.06
CA LEU A 356 -6.48 -19.14 -1.30
C LEU A 356 -5.73 -19.55 -2.57
N GLN A 357 -5.53 -20.86 -2.81
CA GLN A 357 -4.88 -21.33 -4.03
C GLN A 357 -5.74 -21.09 -5.29
N LYS A 358 -7.07 -21.17 -5.19
CA LYS A 358 -7.99 -20.77 -6.27
C LYS A 358 -7.82 -19.28 -6.58
N LEU A 359 -7.92 -18.41 -5.58
CA LEU A 359 -7.84 -16.96 -5.74
C LEU A 359 -6.45 -16.49 -6.19
N LYS A 360 -5.38 -17.15 -5.72
CA LYS A 360 -3.99 -16.88 -6.15
C LYS A 360 -3.79 -17.21 -7.63
N ARG A 361 -4.34 -18.33 -8.12
CA ARG A 361 -4.30 -18.67 -9.56
C ARG A 361 -5.08 -17.69 -10.43
N GLN A 362 -6.05 -16.99 -9.85
CA GLN A 362 -6.80 -15.91 -10.49
C GLN A 362 -6.16 -14.53 -10.27
N ASP A 363 -4.99 -14.48 -9.61
CA ASP A 363 -4.26 -13.26 -9.25
C ASP A 363 -5.04 -12.25 -8.37
N VAL A 364 -6.14 -12.67 -7.76
CA VAL A 364 -6.97 -11.82 -6.88
C VAL A 364 -6.30 -11.59 -5.53
N VAL A 365 -5.54 -12.57 -5.06
CA VAL A 365 -4.75 -12.49 -3.83
C VAL A 365 -3.29 -12.83 -4.12
N GLU A 366 -2.40 -12.24 -3.34
CA GLU A 366 -0.97 -12.45 -3.42
C GLU A 366 -0.35 -12.64 -2.04
N GLN A 367 0.83 -13.26 -2.01
CA GLN A 367 1.62 -13.31 -0.79
C GLN A 367 2.27 -11.95 -0.56
N TYR A 368 2.17 -11.47 0.68
CA TYR A 368 2.78 -10.24 1.12
C TYR A 368 3.29 -10.43 2.54
N ARG A 369 4.61 -10.25 2.72
CA ARG A 369 5.32 -10.57 3.96
C ARG A 369 4.99 -12.01 4.40
N SER A 370 4.51 -12.20 5.63
CA SER A 370 4.10 -13.50 6.19
C SER A 370 2.65 -13.88 5.90
N GLY A 371 1.89 -13.05 5.17
CA GLY A 371 0.44 -13.20 5.00
C GLY A 371 -0.05 -13.16 3.55
N TRP A 372 -1.36 -13.17 3.43
CA TRP A 372 -2.12 -12.99 2.20
C TRP A 372 -2.72 -11.60 2.17
N ARG A 373 -2.64 -10.94 1.01
CA ARG A 373 -3.32 -9.68 0.75
C ARG A 373 -4.09 -9.73 -0.56
N VAL A 374 -5.02 -8.81 -0.74
CA VAL A 374 -5.68 -8.59 -2.04
C VAL A 374 -4.70 -7.90 -2.99
N ASN A 375 -4.65 -8.36 -4.23
CA ASN A 375 -3.91 -7.67 -5.29
C ASN A 375 -4.55 -6.29 -5.52
N PRO A 376 -3.79 -5.18 -5.39
CA PRO A 376 -4.32 -3.83 -5.50
C PRO A 376 -5.10 -3.55 -6.79
N SER A 377 -4.73 -4.21 -7.90
CA SER A 377 -5.43 -4.07 -9.20
C SER A 377 -6.91 -4.47 -9.13
N TYR A 378 -7.29 -5.35 -8.21
CA TYR A 378 -8.67 -5.79 -8.04
C TYR A 378 -9.43 -4.99 -6.97
N TYR A 379 -8.75 -4.16 -6.19
CA TYR A 379 -9.31 -3.53 -4.99
C TYR A 379 -10.57 -2.72 -5.28
N LEU A 380 -10.56 -1.80 -6.25
CA LEU A 380 -11.71 -0.94 -6.55
C LEU A 380 -12.93 -1.73 -7.05
N SER A 381 -12.69 -2.73 -7.90
CA SER A 381 -13.74 -3.63 -8.39
C SER A 381 -14.32 -4.47 -7.24
N LEU A 382 -13.47 -4.93 -6.33
CA LEU A 382 -13.84 -5.72 -5.17
C LEU A 382 -14.57 -4.89 -4.10
N LYS A 383 -14.13 -3.65 -3.83
CA LYS A 383 -14.84 -2.67 -2.97
C LYS A 383 -16.27 -2.54 -3.46
N LYS A 384 -16.47 -2.16 -4.73
CA LYS A 384 -17.80 -2.05 -5.37
C LYS A 384 -18.62 -3.35 -5.29
N HIS A 385 -17.98 -4.51 -5.54
CA HIS A 385 -18.65 -5.80 -5.45
C HIS A 385 -19.11 -6.12 -4.02
N LEU A 386 -18.28 -5.87 -3.02
CA LEU A 386 -18.59 -6.14 -1.62
C LEU A 386 -19.66 -5.18 -1.07
N MET A 387 -19.65 -3.88 -1.41
CA MET A 387 -20.74 -2.98 -0.99
C MET A 387 -22.10 -3.43 -1.55
N ARG A 388 -22.14 -3.85 -2.82
CA ARG A 388 -23.38 -4.40 -3.44
C ARG A 388 -23.88 -5.69 -2.78
N ASN A 389 -23.02 -6.37 -2.02
CA ASN A 389 -23.35 -7.58 -1.27
C ASN A 389 -23.47 -7.30 0.25
N ASN A 390 -23.72 -6.04 0.65
CA ASN A 390 -23.98 -5.62 2.04
C ASN A 390 -22.84 -5.87 3.03
N PHE A 391 -21.59 -5.90 2.57
CA PHE A 391 -20.44 -5.87 3.47
C PHE A 391 -20.22 -4.44 3.98
N LEU A 392 -19.75 -4.32 5.23
CA LEU A 392 -19.34 -3.05 5.81
C LEU A 392 -17.97 -2.66 5.22
N VAL A 393 -18.01 -1.84 4.19
CA VAL A 393 -16.87 -1.32 3.45
C VAL A 393 -16.95 0.20 3.50
N GLY A 394 -15.79 0.87 3.51
CA GLY A 394 -15.63 2.33 3.57
C GLY A 394 -16.74 3.15 2.89
N ASP A 395 -17.05 4.33 3.42
CA ASP A 395 -18.07 5.20 2.83
C ASP A 395 -17.71 5.45 1.34
N PRO A 396 -18.69 5.49 0.42
CA PRO A 396 -18.41 5.58 -1.02
C PRO A 396 -17.66 6.86 -1.41
N ASP A 397 -17.78 7.90 -0.58
CA ASP A 397 -17.37 9.28 -0.87
C ASP A 397 -16.24 9.79 0.06
N ALA A 398 -15.62 8.89 0.85
CA ALA A 398 -14.49 9.23 1.73
C ALA A 398 -13.17 9.32 0.98
#